data_AF-A0A3M1FRR3-F1
#
_entry.id   AF-A0A3M1FRR3-F1
#
_cell.length_a   1.000
_cell.length_b   1.000
_cell.length_c   1.000
_cell.angle_alpha   90.00
_cell.angle_beta   90.00
_cell.angle_gamma   90.00
#
_symmetry.space_group_name_H-M   'P 1'
#
loop_
_entity.id
_entity.type
_entity.pdbx_description
1 polymer ?
#
loop_
_entity_poly.entity_id
_entity_poly.type
_entity_poly.pdbx_seq_one_letter_code
_entity_poly.pdbx_strand_id
1 'polypeptide(L)'
;MIPGVPNAVGMVGPDLSNIAEEATTYIEGYTAEQYIYESIVNPNAFITPKCPTGDCLPNLMPPNFAELLSEDEINTIVAYLLTLKSGE
;
A
#
# COMPACT_ATOMS: atom_id res chain seq x y z
N MET A 1 1.09 10.23 8.42
CA MET A 1 0.23 11.45 8.38
C MET A 1 0.39 12.07 7.02
N ILE A 2 -0.70 12.42 6.31
CA ILE A 2 -0.55 13.17 5.05
C ILE A 2 -0.16 14.62 5.40
N PRO A 3 0.95 15.16 4.87
CA PRO A 3 1.32 16.56 5.10
C PRO A 3 0.18 17.48 4.62
N GLY A 4 -0.33 18.35 5.51
CA GLY A 4 -1.32 19.38 5.16
C GLY A 4 -2.79 19.10 5.50
N VAL A 5 -3.15 17.93 6.05
CA VAL A 5 -4.51 17.66 6.54
C VAL A 5 -4.47 17.21 8.00
N PRO A 6 -4.76 18.11 8.97
CA PRO A 6 -4.82 17.75 10.38
C PRO A 6 -5.82 16.62 10.60
N ASN A 7 -5.38 15.54 11.24
CA ASN A 7 -6.16 14.31 11.51
C ASN A 7 -6.40 13.35 10.33
N ALA A 8 -5.76 13.54 9.16
CA ALA A 8 -5.62 12.48 8.16
C ALA A 8 -4.55 11.46 8.61
N VAL A 9 -4.82 10.85 9.76
CA VAL A 9 -4.13 9.66 10.24
C VAL A 9 -4.91 8.53 9.61
N GLY A 10 -4.33 7.84 8.62
CA GLY A 10 -4.90 6.58 8.15
C GLY A 10 -5.17 5.73 9.39
N MET A 11 -6.44 5.45 9.68
CA MET A 11 -6.87 4.78 10.93
C MET A 11 -7.14 3.29 10.70
N VAL A 12 -7.32 2.93 9.43
CA VAL A 12 -7.79 1.63 9.00
C VAL A 12 -6.63 0.85 8.38
N GLY A 13 -6.05 1.35 7.27
CA GLY A 13 -4.95 0.69 6.56
C GLY A 13 -3.56 1.01 7.10
N PRO A 14 -2.52 0.31 6.58
CA PRO A 14 -1.13 0.53 6.95
C PRO A 14 -0.66 1.94 6.57
N ASP A 15 0.45 2.38 7.17
CA ASP A 15 1.08 3.65 6.78
C ASP A 15 1.76 3.49 5.41
N LEU A 16 1.42 4.37 4.47
CA LEU A 16 1.98 4.34 3.10
C LEU A 16 3.07 5.39 2.90
N SER A 17 3.35 6.23 3.89
CA SER A 17 4.31 7.34 3.76
C SER A 17 5.72 6.89 3.35
N ASN A 18 6.12 5.67 3.70
CA ASN A 18 7.45 5.10 3.39
C ASN A 18 7.34 3.76 2.67
N ILE A 19 6.23 3.51 1.97
CA ILE A 19 5.92 2.18 1.43
C ILE A 19 6.96 1.70 0.42
N ALA A 20 7.64 2.59 -0.30
CA ALA A 20 8.67 2.20 -1.26
C ALA A 20 9.85 1.46 -0.59
N GLU A 21 10.16 1.78 0.66
CA GLU A 21 11.21 1.12 1.44
C GLU A 21 10.66 -0.12 2.16
N GLU A 22 9.54 0.04 2.87
CA GLU A 22 8.95 -1.04 3.65
C GLU A 22 8.53 -2.23 2.77
N ALA A 23 8.02 -1.96 1.57
CA ALA A 23 7.56 -2.98 0.62
C ALA A 23 8.63 -4.02 0.29
N THR A 24 9.90 -3.63 0.28
CA THR A 24 11.03 -4.52 -0.02
C THR A 24 11.27 -5.57 1.06
N THR A 25 10.67 -5.40 2.24
CA THR A 25 10.91 -6.25 3.42
C THR A 25 9.81 -7.28 3.67
N TYR A 26 8.67 -7.20 2.96
CA TYR A 26 7.50 -8.02 3.24
C TYR A 26 7.58 -9.44 2.69
N ILE A 27 8.09 -9.61 1.47
CA ILE A 27 8.16 -10.91 0.79
C ILE A 27 9.57 -11.09 0.23
N GLU A 28 10.24 -12.17 0.62
CA GLU A 28 11.59 -12.48 0.15
C GLU A 28 11.62 -12.65 -1.38
N GLY A 29 12.50 -11.90 -2.05
CA GLY A 29 12.65 -11.93 -3.51
C GLY A 29 11.71 -11.01 -4.28
N TYR A 30 10.79 -10.30 -3.62
CA TYR A 30 9.93 -9.30 -4.26
C TYR A 30 10.60 -7.93 -4.32
N THR A 31 10.39 -7.21 -5.42
CA THR A 31 10.63 -5.76 -5.46
C THR A 31 9.48 -5.01 -4.82
N ALA A 32 9.72 -3.76 -4.42
CA ALA A 32 8.65 -2.88 -3.92
C ALA A 32 7.51 -2.73 -4.94
N GLU A 33 7.83 -2.62 -6.23
CA GLU A 33 6.86 -2.51 -7.32
C GLU A 33 5.97 -3.75 -7.40
N GLN A 34 6.57 -4.93 -7.39
CA GLN A 34 5.84 -6.19 -7.44
C GLN A 34 4.90 -6.35 -6.24
N TYR A 35 5.40 -6.04 -5.04
CA TYR A 35 4.59 -6.09 -3.83
C TYR A 35 3.41 -5.12 -3.87
N ILE A 36 3.65 -3.85 -4.24
CA ILE A 36 2.62 -2.81 -4.26
C ILE A 36 1.57 -3.14 -5.33
N TYR A 37 2.00 -3.57 -6.52
CA TYR A 37 1.09 -3.97 -7.60
C TYR A 37 0.22 -5.16 -7.17
N GLU A 38 0.82 -6.24 -6.64
CA GLU A 38 0.09 -7.41 -6.17
C GLU A 38 -0.89 -7.05 -5.03
N SER A 39 -0.50 -6.16 -4.13
CA SER A 39 -1.37 -5.68 -3.05
C SER A 39 -2.60 -4.93 -3.58
N ILE A 40 -2.51 -4.29 -4.76
CA ILE A 40 -3.65 -3.58 -5.37
C ILE A 40 -4.58 -4.55 -6.11
N VAL A 41 -4.02 -5.46 -6.91
CA VAL A 41 -4.82 -6.39 -7.73
C VAL A 41 -5.30 -7.62 -6.97
N ASN A 42 -4.60 -8.00 -5.90
CA ASN A 42 -4.91 -9.15 -5.05
C ASN A 42 -4.63 -8.85 -3.57
N PRO A 43 -5.42 -7.95 -2.93
CA PRO A 43 -5.12 -7.42 -1.59
C PRO A 43 -5.10 -8.44 -0.45
N ASN A 44 -5.67 -9.63 -0.65
CA ASN A 44 -5.65 -10.70 0.35
C ASN A 44 -4.51 -11.72 0.13
N ALA A 45 -3.69 -11.58 -0.92
CA ALA A 45 -2.52 -12.44 -1.15
C ALA A 45 -1.49 -12.30 -0.02
N PHE A 46 -1.32 -11.07 0.45
CA PHE A 46 -0.48 -10.75 1.58
C PHE A 46 -1.16 -9.67 2.43
N ILE A 47 -1.30 -9.95 3.72
CA ILE A 47 -1.83 -8.98 4.70
C ILE A 47 -0.66 -8.49 5.54
N THR A 48 -0.41 -7.18 5.45
CA THR A 48 0.66 -6.54 6.21
C THR A 48 0.44 -6.74 7.72
N PRO A 49 1.49 -7.06 8.51
CA PRO A 49 1.30 -7.32 9.93
C PRO A 49 1.01 -6.07 10.76
N LYS A 50 1.14 -4.86 10.21
CA LYS A 50 1.08 -3.62 10.99
C LYS A 50 0.10 -2.62 10.40
N CYS A 51 -0.98 -2.40 11.13
CA CYS A 51 -1.94 -1.32 10.94
C CYS A 51 -1.97 -0.43 12.21
N PRO A 52 -2.52 0.80 12.12
CA PRO A 52 -2.56 1.76 13.23
C PRO A 52 -3.23 1.23 14.51
N THR A 53 -4.18 0.29 14.37
CA THR A 53 -4.99 -0.27 15.46
C THR A 53 -4.55 -1.68 15.88
N GLY A 54 -3.45 -2.20 15.34
CA GLY A 54 -2.96 -3.57 15.59
C GLY A 54 -2.57 -4.27 14.29
N ASP A 55 -2.83 -5.57 14.19
CA ASP A 55 -2.60 -6.32 12.97
C ASP A 55 -3.60 -5.89 11.88
N CYS A 56 -3.16 -5.83 10.61
CA CYS A 56 -4.12 -5.59 9.53
C CYS A 56 -5.05 -6.79 9.38
N LEU A 57 -6.31 -6.51 9.08
CA LEU A 57 -7.35 -7.52 8.90
C LEU A 57 -7.54 -7.86 7.41
N PRO A 58 -7.93 -9.10 7.07
CA PRO A 58 -8.28 -9.44 5.69
C PRO A 58 -9.51 -8.65 5.22
N ASN A 59 -9.60 -8.44 3.90
CA ASN A 59 -10.69 -7.70 3.23
C ASN A 59 -10.82 -6.22 3.63
N LEU A 60 -9.80 -5.67 4.27
CA LEU A 60 -9.75 -4.26 4.61
C LEU A 60 -9.56 -3.37 3.37
N MET A 61 -8.74 -3.86 2.44
CA MET A 61 -8.53 -3.25 1.14
C MET A 61 -9.57 -3.80 0.15
N PRO A 62 -10.28 -2.95 -0.60
CA PRO A 62 -11.30 -3.38 -1.57
C PRO A 62 -10.74 -4.40 -2.58
N PRO A 63 -11.35 -5.58 -2.73
CA PRO A 63 -10.85 -6.64 -3.59
C PRO A 63 -11.07 -6.36 -5.09
N ASN A 64 -11.90 -5.37 -5.42
CA ASN A 64 -12.34 -5.10 -6.78
C ASN A 64 -11.59 -3.93 -7.44
N PHE A 65 -10.43 -3.49 -6.92
CA PHE A 65 -9.67 -2.42 -7.56
C PHE A 65 -9.24 -2.76 -8.99
N ALA A 66 -8.90 -4.02 -9.28
CA ALA A 66 -8.61 -4.48 -10.63
C ALA A 66 -9.81 -4.41 -11.59
N GLU A 67 -11.03 -4.33 -11.06
CA GLU A 67 -12.27 -4.14 -11.85
C GLU A 67 -12.66 -2.66 -11.97
N LEU A 68 -12.31 -1.86 -10.96
CA LEU A 68 -12.67 -0.44 -10.87
C LEU A 68 -11.66 0.48 -11.59
N LEU A 69 -10.40 0.07 -11.66
CA LEU A 69 -9.30 0.86 -12.21
C LEU A 69 -8.75 0.17 -13.46
N SER A 70 -8.36 0.97 -14.44
CA SER A 70 -7.58 0.50 -15.58
C SER A 70 -6.15 0.13 -15.18
N GLU A 71 -5.50 -0.67 -16.02
CA GLU A 71 -4.09 -1.06 -15.81
C GLU A 71 -3.17 0.17 -15.74
N ASP A 72 -3.40 1.19 -16.58
CA ASP A 72 -2.64 2.45 -16.55
C ASP A 72 -2.84 3.25 -15.25
N GLU A 73 -4.06 3.26 -14.70
CA GLU A 73 -4.34 3.90 -13.40
C GLU A 73 -3.64 3.16 -12.26
N ILE A 74 -3.67 1.82 -12.26
CA ILE A 74 -2.96 1.01 -11.27
C ILE A 74 -1.46 1.27 -11.36
N ASN A 75 -0.88 1.23 -12.56
CA ASN A 75 0.54 1.50 -12.76
C ASN A 75 0.92 2.93 -12.32
N THR A 76 0.04 3.91 -12.55
CA THR A 76 0.25 5.29 -12.08
C THR A 76 0.26 5.38 -10.55
N ILE A 77 -0.67 4.68 -9.88
CA ILE A 77 -0.71 4.61 -8.42
C ILE A 77 0.55 3.93 -7.88
N VAL A 78 0.95 2.79 -8.45
CA VAL A 78 2.18 2.08 -8.08
C VAL A 78 3.39 2.99 -8.24
N ALA A 79 3.52 3.68 -9.38
CA ALA A 79 4.61 4.60 -9.64
C ALA A 79 4.66 5.74 -8.60
N TYR A 80 3.51 6.32 -8.24
CA TYR A 80 3.43 7.32 -7.19
C TYR A 80 3.86 6.76 -5.82
N LEU A 81 3.34 5.59 -5.43
CA LEU A 81 3.69 4.95 -4.15
C LEU A 81 5.19 4.60 -4.07
N LEU A 82 5.83 4.26 -5.18
CA LEU A 82 7.28 4.04 -5.26
C LEU A 82 8.11 5.32 -5.04
N THR A 83 7.50 6.51 -5.15
CA THR A 83 8.15 7.78 -4.81
C THR A 83 8.11 8.07 -3.30
N LEU A 84 7.24 7.41 -2.53
CA LEU A 84 7.05 7.66 -1.10
C LEU A 84 8.13 6.96 -0.26
N LYS A 85 9.14 7.73 0.16
CA LYS A 85 10.33 7.28 0.90
C LYS A 85 10.52 8.14 2.16
N SER A 86 11.24 7.58 3.13
CA SER A 86 11.49 8.22 4.43
C SER A 86 12.44 9.41 4.28
N GLY A 87 11.93 10.61 3.96
CA GLY A 87 12.80 11.80 3.89
C GLY A 87 12.34 13.05 3.14
N GLU A 88 11.08 13.15 2.69
CA GLU A 88 10.57 14.35 1.98
C GLU A 88 9.25 14.87 2.57
#